data_AF-A0A061D7E5-F1
#
_entry.id   AF-A0A061D7E5-F1
#
_cell.length_a   1.000
_cell.length_b   1.000
_cell.length_c   1.000
_cell.angle_alpha   90.00
_cell.angle_beta   90.00
_cell.angle_gamma   90.00
#
_symmetry.space_group_name_H-M   'P 1'
#
loop_
_entity.id
_entity.type
_entity.pdbx_description
1 polymer ?
#
loop_
_entity_poly.entity_id
_entity_poly.type
_entity_poly.pdbx_seq_one_letter_code
_entity_poly.pdbx_strand_id
1 'polypeptide(L)'
;MQWESRFAEAFLCSDIPKIGTIQGPECANIYQSLGLSLTRDQIKSCGAMNKEQFVKKGMEIVSEQFVKKGMEIVSEQPSGGDLKRLFEAVQNSQTKTIGTAELQEVMGLMKNRSPQDLTRLIDLLDPEKTGRITYEKFVDVFSK
;
A
#
# COMPACT_ATOMS: atom_id res chain seq x y z
N MET A 1 -9.74 -3.75 -0.64
CA MET A 1 -10.24 -4.59 -1.75
C MET A 1 -9.65 -4.26 -3.12
N GLN A 2 -9.14 -3.05 -3.42
CA GLN A 2 -8.58 -2.78 -4.76
C GLN A 2 -7.24 -3.50 -5.01
N TRP A 3 -6.33 -3.56 -4.03
CA TRP A 3 -5.03 -4.20 -4.21
C TRP A 3 -5.11 -5.73 -4.27
N GLU A 4 -5.95 -6.36 -3.45
CA GLU A 4 -6.24 -7.80 -3.57
C GLU A 4 -6.71 -8.19 -4.96
N SER A 5 -7.68 -7.43 -5.51
CA SER A 5 -8.16 -7.66 -6.88
C SER A 5 -7.07 -7.44 -7.91
N ARG A 6 -6.26 -6.37 -7.80
CA ARG A 6 -5.14 -6.13 -8.73
C ARG A 6 -4.11 -7.23 -8.72
N PHE A 7 -3.75 -7.78 -7.55
CA PHE A 7 -2.84 -8.93 -7.47
C PHE A 7 -3.48 -10.20 -8.02
N ALA A 8 -4.77 -10.43 -7.72
CA ALA A 8 -5.49 -11.57 -8.26
C ALA A 8 -5.59 -11.53 -9.79
N GLU A 9 -5.84 -10.35 -10.37
CA GLU A 9 -5.86 -10.13 -11.83
C GLU A 9 -4.47 -10.29 -12.43
N ALA A 10 -3.45 -9.69 -11.82
CA ALA A 10 -2.07 -9.82 -12.29
C ALA A 10 -1.58 -11.27 -12.26
N PHE A 11 -1.97 -12.05 -11.24
CA PHE A 11 -1.69 -13.49 -11.18
C PHE A 11 -2.33 -14.23 -12.35
N LEU A 12 -3.61 -13.96 -12.65
CA LEU A 12 -4.34 -14.60 -13.74
C LEU A 12 -3.78 -14.23 -15.12
N CYS A 13 -3.29 -13.00 -15.30
CA CYS A 13 -2.63 -12.57 -16.53
C CYS A 13 -1.29 -13.26 -16.77
N SER A 14 -0.60 -13.67 -15.71
CA SER A 14 0.70 -14.36 -15.81
C SER A 14 0.59 -15.88 -15.84
N ASP A 15 -0.36 -16.46 -15.10
CA ASP A 15 -0.64 -17.90 -15.11
C ASP A 15 -1.55 -18.32 -16.30
N ILE A 16 -1.20 -17.87 -17.51
CA ILE A 16 -1.87 -18.24 -18.77
C ILE A 16 -1.99 -19.76 -18.93
N PRO A 17 -0.93 -20.57 -18.68
CA PRO A 17 -1.05 -22.03 -18.73
C PRO A 17 -1.92 -22.63 -17.62
N LYS A 18 -2.44 -21.85 -16.67
CA LYS A 18 -3.24 -22.29 -15.52
C LYS A 18 -2.55 -23.36 -14.68
N ILE A 19 -1.25 -23.19 -14.48
CA ILE A 19 -0.43 -24.09 -13.66
C ILE A 19 -0.83 -23.93 -12.19
N GLY A 20 -1.50 -22.83 -11.83
CA GLY A 20 -1.96 -22.51 -10.48
C GLY A 20 -0.84 -21.99 -9.59
N THR A 21 0.37 -21.84 -10.14
CA THR A 21 1.56 -21.33 -9.44
C THR A 21 2.38 -20.47 -10.39
N ILE A 22 2.89 -19.35 -9.87
CA ILE A 22 3.88 -18.52 -10.57
C ILE A 22 5.26 -18.81 -10.00
N GLN A 23 6.30 -18.78 -10.83
CA GLN A 23 7.66 -19.00 -10.37
C GLN A 23 8.23 -17.74 -9.71
N GLY A 24 9.22 -17.94 -8.83
CA GLY A 24 9.84 -16.87 -8.05
C GLY A 24 10.32 -15.64 -8.85
N PRO A 25 11.06 -15.82 -9.96
CA PRO A 25 11.50 -14.70 -10.80
C PRO A 25 10.34 -13.96 -11.46
N GLU A 26 9.29 -14.67 -11.86
CA GLU A 26 8.10 -14.07 -12.49
C GLU A 26 7.30 -13.25 -11.48
N CYS A 27 7.16 -13.77 -10.26
CA CYS A 27 6.51 -13.10 -9.15
C CYS A 27 7.10 -11.70 -8.87
N ALA A 28 8.44 -11.60 -8.78
CA ALA A 28 9.11 -10.31 -8.60
C ALA A 28 8.82 -9.34 -9.75
N ASN A 29 8.87 -9.82 -11.01
CA ASN A 29 8.58 -9.01 -12.18
C ASN A 29 7.14 -8.48 -12.21
N ILE A 30 6.17 -9.29 -11.77
CA ILE A 30 4.77 -8.89 -11.71
C ILE A 30 4.58 -7.77 -10.68
N TYR A 31 5.12 -7.92 -9.47
CA TYR A 31 5.02 -6.87 -8.46
C TYR A 31 5.69 -5.57 -8.91
N GLN A 32 6.83 -5.65 -9.59
CA GLN A 32 7.50 -4.47 -10.15
C GLN A 32 6.65 -3.81 -11.25
N SER A 33 5.98 -4.61 -12.08
CA SER A 33 5.06 -4.12 -13.12
C SER A 33 3.82 -3.44 -12.54
N LEU A 34 3.42 -3.82 -11.33
CA LEU A 34 2.37 -3.15 -10.55
C LEU A 34 2.85 -1.88 -9.83
N GLY A 35 4.12 -1.49 -10.00
CA GLY A 35 4.71 -0.29 -9.42
C GLY A 35 5.36 -0.48 -8.05
N LEU A 36 5.55 -1.72 -7.59
CA LEU A 36 6.15 -2.00 -6.28
C LEU A 36 7.66 -2.15 -6.38
N SER A 37 8.40 -1.51 -5.46
CA SER A 37 9.85 -1.70 -5.35
C SER A 37 10.22 -2.79 -4.34
N LEU A 38 10.67 -3.94 -4.80
CA LEU A 38 11.08 -5.04 -3.92
C LEU A 38 12.52 -4.89 -3.44
N THR A 39 12.78 -5.32 -2.21
CA THR A 39 14.15 -5.45 -1.68
C THR A 39 14.81 -6.73 -2.20
N ARG A 40 16.14 -6.82 -2.10
CA ARG A 40 16.88 -8.05 -2.50
C ARG A 40 16.39 -9.29 -1.74
N ASP A 41 16.04 -9.15 -0.47
CA ASP A 41 15.48 -10.22 0.35
C ASP A 41 14.06 -10.59 -0.07
N GLN A 42 13.21 -9.62 -0.40
CA GLN A 42 11.86 -9.88 -0.91
C GLN A 42 11.92 -10.61 -2.27
N ILE A 43 12.83 -10.23 -3.17
CA ILE A 43 13.06 -10.92 -4.45
C ILE A 43 13.55 -12.36 -4.22
N LYS A 44 14.50 -12.58 -3.32
CA LYS A 44 14.98 -13.93 -2.98
C LYS A 44 13.91 -14.79 -2.29
N SER A 45 13.02 -14.15 -1.55
CA SER A 45 11.88 -14.76 -0.87
C SER A 45 10.69 -15.01 -1.81
N CYS A 46 10.73 -14.48 -3.04
CA CYS A 46 9.80 -14.88 -4.10
C CYS A 46 10.18 -16.29 -4.56
N GLY A 47 9.57 -17.31 -3.96
CA GLY A 47 9.58 -18.70 -4.45
C GLY A 47 8.38 -18.98 -5.36
N ALA A 48 8.21 -20.24 -5.76
CA ALA A 48 6.99 -20.67 -6.42
C ALA A 48 5.80 -20.48 -5.47
N MET A 49 4.75 -19.79 -5.92
CA MET A 49 3.62 -19.44 -5.06
C MET A 49 2.29 -19.51 -5.80
N ASN A 50 1.27 -19.94 -5.08
CA ASN A 50 -0.10 -19.97 -5.58
C ASN A 50 -0.77 -18.58 -5.47
N LYS A 51 -1.99 -18.45 -5.98
CA LYS A 51 -2.73 -17.18 -6.00
C LYS A 51 -2.86 -16.53 -4.61
N GLU A 52 -3.24 -17.28 -3.59
CA GLU A 52 -3.42 -16.74 -2.24
C GLU A 52 -2.10 -16.27 -1.64
N GLN A 53 -1.03 -17.04 -1.80
CA GLN A 53 0.30 -16.67 -1.34
C GLN A 53 0.83 -15.43 -2.07
N PHE A 54 0.58 -15.34 -3.39
CA PHE A 54 0.96 -14.18 -4.19
C PHE A 54 0.22 -12.91 -3.76
N VAL A 55 -1.09 -12.99 -3.57
CA VAL A 55 -1.89 -11.84 -3.12
C VAL A 55 -1.42 -11.40 -1.73
N LYS A 56 -1.29 -12.35 -0.80
CA LYS A 56 -0.86 -12.08 0.57
C LYS A 56 0.52 -11.42 0.64
N LYS A 57 1.49 -11.93 -0.13
CA LYS A 57 2.85 -11.38 -0.18
C LYS A 57 2.87 -9.99 -0.85
N GLY A 58 2.06 -9.78 -1.88
CA GLY A 58 1.90 -8.47 -2.51
C GLY A 58 1.38 -7.42 -1.53
N MET A 59 0.39 -7.77 -0.72
CA MET A 59 -0.15 -6.91 0.33
C MET A 59 0.90 -6.61 1.43
N GLU A 60 1.70 -7.60 1.82
CA GLU A 60 2.81 -7.41 2.76
C GLU A 60 3.86 -6.44 2.23
N ILE A 61 4.23 -6.55 0.95
CA ILE A 61 5.19 -5.65 0.29
C ILE A 61 4.65 -4.22 0.22
N VAL A 62 3.37 -4.04 -0.12
CA VAL A 62 2.72 -2.72 -0.14
C VAL A 62 2.75 -2.10 1.25
N SER A 63 2.44 -2.88 2.28
CA SER A 63 2.51 -2.42 3.67
C SER A 63 3.92 -2.01 4.08
N GLU A 64 4.90 -2.88 3.87
CA GLU A 64 6.28 -2.59 4.26
C GLU A 64 6.79 -1.33 3.58
N GLN A 65 6.46 -1.13 2.30
CA GLN A 65 6.85 0.09 1.60
C GLN A 65 6.14 1.32 2.12
N PHE A 66 4.86 1.23 2.46
CA PHE A 66 4.17 2.36 3.07
C PHE A 66 4.74 2.70 4.44
N VAL A 67 5.02 1.70 5.28
CA VAL A 67 5.62 1.91 6.60
C VAL A 67 7.03 2.47 6.46
N LYS A 68 7.84 1.92 5.56
CA LYS A 68 9.19 2.41 5.31
C LYS A 68 9.16 3.84 4.79
N LYS A 69 8.29 4.15 3.82
CA LYS A 69 8.15 5.50 3.28
C LYS A 69 7.61 6.47 4.34
N GLY A 70 6.65 6.03 5.14
CA GLY A 70 6.10 6.78 6.27
C GLY A 70 7.11 7.02 7.40
N MET A 71 7.91 6.01 7.76
CA MET A 71 8.93 6.11 8.81
C MET A 71 10.15 6.91 8.36
N GLU A 72 10.64 6.72 7.12
CA GLU A 72 11.72 7.52 6.51
C GLU A 72 11.34 9.01 6.55
N ILE A 73 10.06 9.32 6.33
CA ILE A 73 9.52 10.69 6.31
C ILE A 73 9.16 11.24 7.70
N VAL A 74 9.01 10.39 8.72
CA VAL A 74 8.79 10.82 10.12
C VAL A 74 10.12 10.93 10.89
N SER A 75 11.15 10.17 10.50
CA SER A 75 12.48 10.24 11.11
C SER A 75 13.30 11.46 10.67
N GLU A 76 12.97 12.06 9.53
CA GLU A 76 13.47 13.37 9.12
C GLU A 76 12.37 14.40 9.41
N GLN A 77 12.65 15.41 10.25
CA GLN A 77 11.64 16.39 10.69
C GLN A 77 10.80 16.93 9.52
N PRO A 78 9.46 17.02 9.66
CA PRO A 78 8.58 17.34 8.54
C PRO A 78 8.70 18.82 8.18
N SER A 79 9.65 19.17 7.32
CA SER A 79 9.51 20.33 6.46
C SER A 79 8.38 20.03 5.47
N GLY A 80 7.41 20.94 5.33
CA GLY A 80 6.13 20.72 4.62
C GLY A 80 6.18 20.23 3.15
N GLY A 81 7.36 19.95 2.59
CA GLY A 81 7.54 19.26 1.31
C GLY A 81 7.42 17.73 1.37
N ASP A 82 7.65 17.10 2.53
CA ASP A 82 7.73 15.63 2.63
C ASP A 82 6.38 14.94 2.82
N LEU A 83 5.42 15.60 3.48
CA LEU A 83 4.02 15.16 3.55
C LEU A 83 3.36 15.12 2.17
N LYS A 84 3.75 16.04 1.28
CA LYS A 84 3.30 16.06 -0.11
C LYS A 84 3.71 14.80 -0.86
N ARG A 85 4.95 14.36 -0.69
CA ARG A 85 5.47 13.16 -1.34
C ARG A 85 4.80 11.89 -0.82
N LEU A 86 4.50 11.82 0.49
CA LEU A 86 3.70 10.73 1.05
C LEU A 86 2.31 10.68 0.43
N PHE A 87 1.65 11.83 0.37
CA PHE A 87 0.32 11.93 -0.20
C PHE A 87 0.33 11.55 -1.68
N GLU A 88 1.32 12.03 -2.45
CA GLU A 88 1.46 11.72 -3.87
C GLU A 88 1.75 10.24 -4.16
N ALA A 89 2.42 9.54 -3.24
CA ALA A 89 2.72 8.11 -3.38
C ALA A 89 1.48 7.21 -3.20
N VAL A 90 0.42 7.72 -2.57
CA VAL A 90 -0.72 6.92 -2.09
C VAL A 90 -2.02 7.42 -2.70
N GLN A 91 -2.07 8.69 -3.12
CA GLN A 91 -3.23 9.25 -3.78
C GLN A 91 -3.55 8.47 -5.05
N ASN A 92 -4.85 8.34 -5.33
CA ASN A 92 -5.30 7.86 -6.61
C ASN A 92 -4.94 8.89 -7.71
N SER A 93 -4.26 8.45 -8.77
CA SER A 93 -3.81 9.33 -9.85
C SER A 93 -4.94 10.09 -10.58
N GLN A 94 -6.17 9.56 -10.55
CA GLN A 94 -7.33 10.19 -11.20
C GLN A 94 -8.02 11.20 -10.29
N THR A 95 -8.13 10.91 -8.99
CA THR A 95 -8.88 11.77 -8.05
C THR A 95 -7.99 12.71 -7.26
N LYS A 96 -6.67 12.48 -7.24
CA LYS A 96 -5.69 13.17 -6.38
C LYS A 96 -6.10 13.19 -4.90
N THR A 97 -6.77 12.13 -4.46
CA THR A 97 -7.19 11.92 -3.08
C THR A 97 -6.84 10.50 -2.66
N ILE A 98 -6.65 10.29 -1.36
CA ILE A 98 -6.48 8.94 -0.79
C ILE A 98 -7.87 8.44 -0.41
N GLY A 99 -8.26 7.24 -0.85
CA GLY A 99 -9.49 6.61 -0.39
C GLY A 99 -9.39 6.19 1.08
N THR A 100 -10.44 6.37 1.88
CA THR A 100 -10.44 5.91 3.29
C THR A 100 -10.23 4.41 3.40
N ALA A 101 -10.73 3.63 2.43
CA ALA A 101 -10.48 2.19 2.34
C ALA A 101 -9.01 1.85 2.06
N GLU A 102 -8.34 2.62 1.19
CA GLU A 102 -6.92 2.44 0.90
C GLU A 102 -6.07 2.79 2.11
N LEU A 103 -6.42 3.88 2.81
CA LEU A 103 -5.77 4.24 4.06
C LEU A 103 -6.00 3.17 5.15
N GLN A 104 -7.23 2.63 5.28
CA GLN A 104 -7.51 1.54 6.22
C GLN A 104 -6.70 0.29 5.93
N GLU A 105 -6.62 -0.13 4.66
CA GLU A 105 -5.85 -1.32 4.27
C GLU A 105 -4.38 -1.14 4.60
N VAL A 106 -3.83 -0.01 4.22
CA VAL A 106 -2.43 0.32 4.47
C VAL A 106 -2.12 0.43 5.96
N MET A 107 -2.99 1.09 6.72
CA MET A 107 -2.78 1.27 8.16
C MET A 107 -3.10 0.01 8.98
N GLY A 108 -4.00 -0.85 8.52
CA GLY A 108 -4.31 -2.14 9.15
C GLY A 108 -3.13 -3.13 9.09
N LEU A 109 -2.18 -2.90 8.18
CA LEU A 109 -0.96 -3.67 8.07
C LEU A 109 0.18 -3.13 8.98
N MET A 110 -0.01 -1.95 9.60
CA MET A 110 0.89 -1.44 10.62
C MET A 110 0.64 -2.15 11.96
N LYS A 111 1.51 -3.11 12.32
CA LYS A 111 1.44 -3.94 13.54
C LYS A 111 1.30 -3.21 14.88
N ASN A 112 1.43 -1.88 14.93
CA ASN A 112 1.52 -1.08 16.16
C ASN A 112 0.31 -0.16 16.42
N ARG A 113 -0.79 -0.27 15.67
CA ARG A 113 -1.99 0.55 15.91
C ARG A 113 -3.20 -0.32 16.17
N SER A 114 -3.91 -0.03 17.25
CA SER A 114 -5.18 -0.68 17.53
C SER A 114 -6.20 -0.27 16.46
N PRO A 115 -7.12 -1.15 16.05
CA PRO A 115 -8.18 -0.80 15.09
C PRO A 115 -9.03 0.41 15.53
N GLN A 116 -9.07 0.71 16.83
CA GLN A 116 -9.70 1.92 17.39
C GLN A 116 -8.94 3.21 17.06
N ASP A 117 -7.61 3.18 17.07
CA ASP A 117 -6.78 4.33 16.67
C ASP A 117 -6.90 4.59 15.16
N LEU A 118 -7.04 3.53 14.36
CA LEU A 118 -7.30 3.65 12.93
C LEU A 118 -8.62 4.34 12.64
N THR A 119 -9.70 3.90 13.29
CA THR A 119 -11.01 4.52 13.15
C THR A 119 -10.97 5.98 13.56
N ARG A 120 -10.30 6.33 14.67
CA ARG A 120 -10.12 7.73 15.08
C ARG A 120 -9.33 8.55 14.07
N LEU A 121 -8.27 7.99 13.50
CA LEU A 121 -7.42 8.70 12.55
C LEU A 121 -8.13 8.93 11.22
N ILE A 122 -8.99 8.00 10.79
CA ILE A 122 -9.88 8.17 9.65
C ILE A 122 -10.97 9.21 9.94
N ASP A 123 -11.56 9.18 11.14
CA ASP A 123 -12.58 10.16 11.55
C ASP A 123 -11.98 11.58 11.63
N LEU A 124 -10.70 11.70 11.98
CA LEU A 124 -9.93 12.96 11.94
C LEU A 124 -9.61 13.41 10.51
N LEU A 125 -9.26 12.48 9.62
CA LEU A 125 -8.90 12.78 8.23
C LEU A 125 -10.11 12.97 7.30
N ASP A 126 -11.25 12.38 7.63
CA ASP A 126 -12.50 12.41 6.87
C ASP A 126 -13.73 12.54 7.79
N PRO A 127 -13.86 13.66 8.54
CA PRO A 127 -14.96 13.87 9.48
C PRO A 127 -16.33 13.92 8.77
N GLU A 128 -16.33 14.31 7.50
CA GLU A 128 -17.51 14.37 6.63
C GLU A 128 -17.87 13.00 6.04
N LYS A 129 -17.06 11.95 6.29
CA LYS A 129 -17.26 10.58 5.79
C LYS A 129 -17.47 10.54 4.28
N THR A 130 -16.74 11.39 3.56
CA THR A 130 -16.76 11.47 2.10
C THR A 130 -16.10 10.26 1.43
N GLY A 131 -15.36 9.48 2.21
CA GLY A 131 -14.54 8.36 1.74
C GLY A 131 -13.25 8.80 1.06
N ARG A 132 -12.93 10.10 1.09
CA ARG A 132 -11.80 10.71 0.37
C ARG A 132 -11.04 11.67 1.27
N ILE A 133 -9.74 11.45 1.35
CA ILE A 133 -8.82 12.27 2.14
C ILE A 133 -8.06 13.15 1.17
N THR A 134 -8.22 14.47 1.32
CA THR A 134 -7.50 15.47 0.53
C THR A 134 -6.14 15.75 1.14
N TYR A 135 -5.23 16.32 0.34
CA TYR A 135 -3.90 16.69 0.81
C TYR A 135 -3.96 17.66 2.00
N GLU A 136 -4.88 18.61 1.97
CA GLU A 136 -5.07 19.59 3.05
C GLU A 136 -5.45 18.92 4.38
N LYS A 137 -6.40 17.98 4.36
CA LYS A 137 -6.80 17.21 5.54
C LYS A 137 -5.66 16.31 6.03
N PHE A 138 -4.92 15.70 5.11
CA PHE A 138 -3.74 14.92 5.44
C PHE A 138 -2.69 15.77 6.15
N VAL A 139 -2.32 16.93 5.60
CA VAL A 139 -1.34 17.82 6.24
C VAL A 139 -1.85 18.36 7.57
N ASP A 140 -3.13 18.72 7.71
CA ASP A 140 -3.66 19.22 8.99
C ASP A 140 -3.51 18.22 10.14
N VAL A 141 -3.67 16.93 9.86
CA VAL A 141 -3.54 15.87 10.86
C VAL A 141 -2.08 15.50 11.14
N PHE A 142 -1.21 15.53 10.13
CA PHE A 142 0.18 15.08 10.24
C PHE A 142 1.20 16.22 10.48
N SER A 143 0.78 17.48 10.36
CA SER A 143 1.61 18.68 10.61
C SER A 143 1.37 19.31 11.99
N LYS A 144 0.52 18.71 12.83
CA LYS A 144 0.33 19.05 14.25
C LYS A 144 1.21 18.19 15.13
#